data_AF-A0A1M5E856-F1
#
_entry.id   AF-A0A1M5E856-F1
#
_cell.length_a   1.000
_cell.length_b   1.000
_cell.length_c   1.000
_cell.angle_alpha   90.00
_cell.angle_beta   90.00
_cell.angle_gamma   90.00
#
_symmetry.space_group_name_H-M   'P 1'
#
loop_
_entity.id
_entity.type
_entity.pdbx_description
1 polymer ?
#
loop_
_entity_poly.entity_id
_entity_poly.type
_entity_poly.pdbx_seq_one_letter_code
_entity_poly.pdbx_strand_id
1 'polypeptide(L)'
;MKKKLFLSIILVCIVLIVLKYYTDYIYNSAFKDYEKKYIVEFNDTQLAKAKNEENLAPKFKEKLINKFDKNFYDSIAKVNTYHGALIYSIIVSNKWNYSEASLNVFMGLVELDEKNSSTSLPEIDFLDEETRKMALHYLKRASDKEHPNAKYILGKYYLEGKYLPKNITLGNSLLQDAKKLSGGILE
;
A
#
# COMPACT_ATOMS: atom_id res chain seq x y z
N MET A 1 -13.51 -47.72 -13.19
CA MET A 1 -12.46 -46.68 -13.01
C MET A 1 -12.97 -45.24 -13.18
N LYS A 2 -13.68 -44.89 -14.26
CA LYS A 2 -14.06 -43.49 -14.57
C LYS A 2 -14.91 -42.77 -13.49
N LYS A 3 -15.87 -43.46 -12.83
CA LYS A 3 -16.69 -42.87 -11.74
C LYS A 3 -15.89 -42.45 -10.50
N LYS A 4 -14.89 -43.25 -10.09
CA LYS A 4 -14.04 -42.93 -8.92
C LYS A 4 -13.14 -41.73 -9.21
N LEU A 5 -12.62 -41.63 -10.44
CA LEU A 5 -11.82 -40.50 -10.90
C LEU A 5 -12.66 -39.20 -10.99
N PHE A 6 -13.90 -39.30 -11.45
CA PHE A 6 -14.81 -38.17 -11.50
C PHE A 6 -15.18 -37.66 -10.10
N LEU A 7 -15.44 -38.58 -9.17
CA LEU A 7 -15.73 -38.25 -7.77
C LEU A 7 -14.53 -37.61 -7.08
N SER A 8 -13.30 -38.07 -7.36
CA SER A 8 -12.09 -37.45 -6.82
C SER A 8 -11.87 -36.03 -7.35
N ILE A 9 -12.17 -35.77 -8.64
CA ILE A 9 -12.04 -34.42 -9.22
C ILE A 9 -13.05 -33.46 -8.57
N ILE A 10 -14.30 -33.89 -8.38
CA ILE A 10 -15.32 -33.07 -7.70
C ILE A 10 -14.89 -32.75 -6.26
N LEU A 11 -14.35 -33.73 -5.54
CA LEU A 11 -13.88 -33.54 -4.18
C LEU A 11 -12.73 -32.51 -4.11
N VAL A 12 -11.78 -32.58 -5.05
CA VAL A 12 -10.68 -31.60 -5.16
C VAL A 12 -11.22 -30.20 -5.47
N CYS A 13 -12.18 -30.07 -6.38
CA CYS A 13 -12.78 -28.77 -6.68
C CYS A 13 -13.52 -28.17 -5.46
N ILE A 14 -14.25 -28.98 -4.70
CA ILE A 14 -14.93 -28.53 -3.48
C ILE A 14 -13.91 -28.07 -2.45
N VAL A 15 -12.83 -28.84 -2.25
CA VAL A 15 -11.74 -28.48 -1.33
C VAL A 15 -11.11 -27.15 -1.74
N LEU A 16 -10.81 -26.94 -3.03
CA LEU A 16 -10.25 -25.69 -3.53
C LEU A 16 -11.20 -24.48 -3.36
N ILE A 17 -12.50 -24.69 -3.55
CA ILE A 17 -13.52 -23.64 -3.33
C ILE A 17 -13.60 -23.28 -1.85
N VAL A 18 -13.60 -24.27 -0.96
CA VAL A 18 -13.62 -24.05 0.50
C VAL A 18 -12.34 -23.38 0.96
N LEU A 19 -11.17 -23.80 0.46
CA LEU A 19 -9.89 -23.14 0.74
C LEU A 19 -9.91 -21.68 0.28
N LYS A 20 -10.42 -21.40 -0.92
CA LYS A 20 -10.55 -20.03 -1.43
C LYS A 20 -11.47 -19.18 -0.55
N TYR A 21 -12.64 -19.71 -0.18
CA TYR A 21 -13.57 -19.03 0.72
C TYR A 21 -12.96 -18.78 2.10
N TYR A 22 -12.21 -19.74 2.63
CA TYR A 22 -11.53 -19.62 3.90
C TYR A 22 -10.41 -18.58 3.84
N THR A 23 -9.59 -18.57 2.78
CA THR A 23 -8.56 -17.55 2.59
C THR A 23 -9.18 -16.16 2.40
N ASP A 24 -10.27 -16.05 1.65
CA ASP A 24 -10.99 -14.78 1.47
C ASP A 24 -11.63 -14.32 2.79
N TYR A 25 -12.19 -15.23 3.59
CA TYR A 25 -12.75 -14.92 4.90
C TYR A 25 -11.68 -14.45 5.88
N ILE A 26 -10.56 -15.19 6.01
CA ILE A 26 -9.45 -14.82 6.89
C ILE A 26 -8.83 -13.50 6.45
N TYR A 27 -8.66 -13.28 5.14
CA TYR A 27 -8.17 -12.00 4.60
C TYR A 27 -9.14 -10.84 4.91
N ASN A 28 -10.44 -11.02 4.70
CA ASN A 28 -11.44 -10.00 5.00
C ASN A 28 -11.62 -9.76 6.52
N SER A 29 -11.42 -10.79 7.35
CA SER A 29 -11.43 -10.69 8.81
C SER A 29 -10.21 -9.93 9.30
N ALA A 30 -9.01 -10.30 8.82
CA ALA A 30 -7.77 -9.60 9.16
C ALA A 30 -7.78 -8.15 8.65
N PHE A 31 -8.35 -7.91 7.46
CA PHE A 31 -8.58 -6.56 6.95
C PHE A 31 -9.55 -5.79 7.84
N LYS A 32 -10.68 -6.38 8.24
CA LYS A 32 -11.63 -5.76 9.20
C LYS A 32 -11.04 -5.55 10.59
N ASP A 33 -10.18 -6.44 11.06
CA ASP A 33 -9.53 -6.34 12.37
C ASP A 33 -8.43 -5.28 12.34
N TYR A 34 -7.69 -5.17 11.23
CA TYR A 34 -6.78 -4.06 10.95
C TYR A 34 -7.55 -2.74 10.85
N GLU A 35 -8.64 -2.71 10.07
CA GLU A 35 -9.54 -1.58 9.92
C GLU A 35 -10.06 -1.18 11.31
N LYS A 36 -10.57 -2.12 12.10
CA LYS A 36 -11.09 -1.89 13.45
C LYS A 36 -10.02 -1.42 14.43
N LYS A 37 -8.81 -1.99 14.41
CA LYS A 37 -7.71 -1.58 15.30
C LYS A 37 -7.23 -0.17 14.97
N TYR A 38 -7.08 0.15 13.69
CA TYR A 38 -6.64 1.47 13.21
C TYR A 38 -7.76 2.54 13.30
N ILE A 39 -9.03 2.14 13.13
CA ILE A 39 -10.22 2.96 13.36
C ILE A 39 -10.36 3.34 14.84
N VAL A 40 -10.05 2.42 15.76
CA VAL A 40 -10.20 2.64 17.20
C VAL A 40 -9.08 3.55 17.75
N GLU A 41 -7.89 3.58 17.15
CA GLU A 41 -6.77 4.42 17.58
C GLU A 41 -6.78 5.86 17.01
N PHE A 42 -7.47 6.16 15.90
CA PHE A 42 -7.31 7.47 15.19
C PHE A 42 -8.60 8.24 14.84
N ASN A 43 -9.52 8.28 15.81
CA ASN A 43 -10.54 9.32 16.03
C ASN A 43 -11.91 9.19 15.31
N ASP A 44 -12.94 9.11 16.17
CA ASP A 44 -14.36 8.80 15.96
C ASP A 44 -15.14 9.75 15.02
N THR A 45 -14.65 10.94 14.73
CA THR A 45 -15.52 12.00 14.19
C THR A 45 -15.68 11.97 12.66
N GLN A 46 -14.71 11.45 11.91
CA GLN A 46 -14.74 11.45 10.44
C GLN A 46 -15.25 10.12 9.86
N LEU A 47 -15.06 9.01 10.58
CA LEU A 47 -15.66 7.72 10.23
C LEU A 47 -17.19 7.76 10.39
N ALA A 48 -17.71 8.56 11.34
CA ALA A 48 -19.14 8.80 11.48
C ALA A 48 -19.76 9.45 10.23
N LYS A 49 -19.01 10.26 9.47
CA LYS A 49 -19.45 10.81 8.17
C LYS A 49 -19.37 9.78 7.04
N ALA A 50 -18.32 8.95 7.00
CA ALA A 50 -18.17 7.90 6.00
C ALA A 50 -19.23 6.78 6.13
N LYS A 51 -19.70 6.51 7.36
CA LYS A 51 -20.78 5.55 7.64
C LYS A 51 -22.16 5.99 7.13
N ASN A 52 -22.36 7.28 6.80
CA ASN A 52 -23.64 7.80 6.31
C ASN A 52 -23.86 7.60 4.79
N GLU A 53 -22.92 6.99 4.07
CA GLU A 53 -23.06 6.71 2.63
C GLU A 53 -23.08 5.20 2.33
N GLU A 54 -24.22 4.57 2.61
CA GLU A 54 -24.50 3.15 2.40
C GLU A 54 -24.27 2.67 0.93
N ASN A 55 -24.17 3.61 -0.02
CA ASN A 55 -23.94 3.38 -1.46
C ASN A 55 -22.49 3.59 -1.94
N LEU A 56 -21.58 4.11 -1.10
CA LEU A 56 -20.20 4.38 -1.50
C LEU A 56 -19.33 3.11 -1.43
N ALA A 57 -19.56 2.25 -0.42
CA ALA A 57 -18.83 1.01 -0.21
C ALA A 57 -18.94 -0.01 -1.37
N PRO A 58 -20.11 -0.23 -2.01
CA PRO A 58 -20.21 -1.11 -3.18
C PRO A 58 -19.38 -0.62 -4.38
N LYS A 59 -19.38 0.69 -4.65
CA LYS A 59 -18.63 1.30 -5.75
C LYS A 59 -17.11 1.17 -5.57
N PHE A 60 -16.60 1.40 -4.35
CA PHE A 60 -15.18 1.17 -4.04
C PHE A 60 -14.81 -0.30 -4.16
N LYS A 61 -15.62 -1.20 -3.58
CA LYS A 61 -15.37 -2.64 -3.66
C LYS A 61 -15.31 -3.10 -5.11
N GLU A 62 -16.25 -2.65 -5.94
CA GLU A 62 -16.20 -2.96 -7.36
C GLU A 62 -14.91 -2.41 -7.99
N LYS A 63 -14.66 -1.10 -7.90
CA LYS A 63 -13.64 -0.39 -8.68
C LYS A 63 -12.20 -0.51 -8.18
N LEU A 64 -11.97 -0.87 -6.92
CA LEU A 64 -10.63 -1.02 -6.35
C LEU A 64 -10.34 -2.44 -5.87
N ILE A 65 -11.35 -3.26 -5.55
CA ILE A 65 -11.13 -4.62 -5.03
C ILE A 65 -11.46 -5.67 -6.10
N ASN A 66 -12.57 -5.56 -6.82
CA ASN A 66 -12.95 -6.57 -7.82
C ASN A 66 -12.24 -6.34 -9.15
N LYS A 67 -12.17 -5.08 -9.59
CA LYS A 67 -11.33 -4.60 -10.70
C LYS A 67 -10.40 -3.51 -10.19
N PHE A 68 -9.31 -3.24 -10.92
CA PHE A 68 -8.47 -2.07 -10.67
C PHE A 68 -8.79 -0.97 -11.66
N ASP A 69 -9.67 -0.05 -11.26
CA ASP A 69 -9.95 1.18 -11.98
C ASP A 69 -8.93 2.25 -11.56
N LYS A 70 -7.82 2.31 -12.30
CA LYS A 70 -6.70 3.23 -12.04
C LYS A 70 -7.17 4.69 -11.95
N ASN A 71 -8.00 5.14 -12.89
CA ASN A 71 -8.48 6.52 -12.93
C ASN A 71 -9.31 6.86 -11.70
N PHE A 72 -10.12 5.90 -11.22
CA PHE A 72 -10.86 6.07 -9.98
C PHE A 72 -9.91 6.16 -8.77
N TYR A 73 -8.90 5.29 -8.68
CA TYR A 73 -7.88 5.41 -7.64
C TYR A 73 -7.14 6.76 -7.68
N ASP A 74 -6.66 7.17 -8.84
CA ASP A 74 -5.94 8.44 -9.02
C ASP A 74 -6.81 9.63 -8.63
N SER A 75 -8.12 9.57 -8.90
CA SER A 75 -9.07 10.63 -8.48
C SER A 75 -9.19 10.72 -6.96
N ILE A 76 -9.14 9.59 -6.25
CA ILE A 76 -9.17 9.55 -4.78
C ILE A 76 -7.86 10.09 -4.22
N ALA A 77 -6.73 9.65 -4.76
CA ALA A 77 -5.40 10.05 -4.32
C ALA A 77 -5.13 11.55 -4.57
N LYS A 78 -5.70 12.13 -5.64
CA LYS A 78 -5.51 13.55 -5.99
C LYS A 78 -6.37 14.50 -5.16
N VAL A 79 -7.60 14.10 -4.81
CA VAL A 79 -8.57 14.97 -4.13
C VAL A 79 -8.36 14.97 -2.62
N ASN A 80 -7.93 13.84 -2.06
CA ASN A 80 -7.75 13.70 -0.63
C ASN A 80 -6.30 14.01 -0.24
N THR A 81 -6.10 14.42 1.01
CA THR A 81 -4.78 14.32 1.63
C THR A 81 -4.33 12.85 1.60
N TYR A 82 -3.02 12.59 1.66
CA TYR A 82 -2.53 11.20 1.68
C TYR A 82 -3.18 10.38 2.82
N HIS A 83 -3.52 11.02 3.93
CA HIS A 83 -4.32 10.46 5.03
C HIS A 83 -5.72 9.99 4.59
N GLY A 84 -6.47 10.78 3.80
CA GLY A 84 -7.78 10.39 3.29
C GLY A 84 -7.74 9.29 2.23
N ALA A 85 -6.60 9.12 1.56
CA ALA A 85 -6.36 8.08 0.57
C ALA A 85 -5.65 6.83 1.12
N LEU A 86 -5.24 6.82 2.40
CA LEU A 86 -4.32 5.83 2.95
C LEU A 86 -4.86 4.40 2.84
N ILE A 87 -6.09 4.16 3.31
CA ILE A 87 -6.71 2.83 3.28
C ILE A 87 -6.85 2.32 1.83
N TYR A 88 -7.27 3.19 0.91
CA TYR A 88 -7.39 2.82 -0.50
C TYR A 88 -6.03 2.50 -1.12
N SER A 89 -4.98 3.24 -0.73
CA SER A 89 -3.61 3.03 -1.19
C SER A 89 -3.04 1.70 -0.67
N ILE A 90 -3.33 1.34 0.58
CA ILE A 90 -2.98 0.02 1.15
C ILE A 90 -3.65 -1.10 0.35
N ILE A 91 -4.96 -1.01 0.11
CA ILE A 91 -5.72 -2.02 -0.65
C ILE A 91 -5.13 -2.17 -2.05
N VAL A 92 -4.95 -1.05 -2.76
CA VAL A 92 -4.51 -1.06 -4.16
C VAL A 92 -3.06 -1.53 -4.29
N SER A 93 -2.18 -1.06 -3.41
CA SER A 93 -0.80 -1.54 -3.34
C SER A 93 -0.77 -3.05 -3.10
N ASN A 94 -1.46 -3.55 -2.07
CA ASN A 94 -1.41 -4.96 -1.71
C ASN A 94 -1.99 -5.88 -2.77
N LYS A 95 -3.15 -5.51 -3.33
CA LYS A 95 -3.88 -6.37 -4.27
C LYS A 95 -3.33 -6.30 -5.69
N TRP A 96 -2.97 -5.11 -6.16
CA TRP A 96 -2.64 -4.87 -7.57
C TRP A 96 -1.16 -4.54 -7.79
N ASN A 97 -0.39 -4.42 -6.72
CA ASN A 97 1.03 -4.11 -6.77
C ASN A 97 1.33 -2.81 -7.53
N TYR A 98 0.43 -1.83 -7.38
CA TYR A 98 0.55 -0.54 -8.04
C TYR A 98 1.59 0.32 -7.31
N SER A 99 2.56 0.82 -8.06
CA SER A 99 3.72 1.55 -7.54
C SER A 99 3.32 2.85 -6.86
N GLU A 100 2.47 3.65 -7.51
CA GLU A 100 1.95 4.92 -6.97
C GLU A 100 1.23 4.70 -5.64
N ALA A 101 0.39 3.66 -5.57
CA ALA A 101 -0.32 3.35 -4.33
C ALA A 101 0.63 2.98 -3.20
N SER A 102 1.71 2.26 -3.52
CA SER A 102 2.74 1.93 -2.53
C SER A 102 3.46 3.20 -2.04
N LEU A 103 3.79 4.13 -2.94
CA LEU A 103 4.35 5.41 -2.53
C LEU A 103 3.36 6.22 -1.69
N ASN A 104 2.09 6.26 -2.06
CA ASN A 104 1.06 7.00 -1.32
C ASN A 104 0.85 6.47 0.09
N VAL A 105 1.02 5.16 0.33
CA VAL A 105 1.05 4.62 1.69
C VAL A 105 2.23 5.19 2.48
N PHE A 106 3.44 5.15 1.91
CA PHE A 106 4.62 5.75 2.55
C PHE A 106 4.39 7.24 2.85
N MET A 107 3.93 8.02 1.86
CA MET A 107 3.67 9.46 2.02
C MET A 107 2.63 9.75 3.10
N GLY A 108 1.53 8.99 3.15
CA GLY A 108 0.51 9.15 4.19
C GLY A 108 1.01 8.84 5.60
N LEU A 109 2.01 7.97 5.76
CA LEU A 109 2.62 7.69 7.06
C LEU A 109 3.62 8.77 7.47
N VAL A 110 4.41 9.31 6.54
CA VAL A 110 5.42 10.32 6.88
C VAL A 110 4.81 11.71 7.10
N GLU A 111 3.70 12.05 6.45
CA GLU A 111 3.00 13.32 6.66
C GLU A 111 2.27 13.43 8.01
N LEU A 112 2.29 12.38 8.84
CA LEU A 112 1.85 12.47 10.23
C LEU A 112 2.70 13.48 11.03
N ASP A 113 3.94 13.72 10.62
CA ASP A 113 4.73 14.87 11.08
C ASP A 113 4.62 16.00 10.07
N GLU A 114 4.02 17.12 10.49
CA GLU A 114 3.80 18.30 9.64
C GLU A 114 5.10 18.83 9.02
N LYS A 115 6.26 18.62 9.67
CA LYS A 115 7.58 19.00 9.13
C LYS A 115 7.87 18.34 7.79
N ASN A 116 7.32 17.14 7.54
CA ASN A 116 7.53 16.41 6.31
C ASN A 116 6.78 17.00 5.10
N SER A 117 5.80 17.89 5.31
CA SER A 117 5.08 18.55 4.22
C SER A 117 5.97 19.45 3.35
N SER A 118 7.15 19.85 3.86
CA SER A 118 8.05 20.81 3.20
C SER A 118 9.42 20.22 2.81
N THR A 119 9.65 18.92 3.00
CA THR A 119 10.95 18.28 2.73
C THR A 119 10.91 17.39 1.49
N SER A 120 12.02 17.37 0.74
CA SER A 120 12.22 16.42 -0.37
C SER A 120 12.60 15.02 0.11
N LEU A 121 13.09 14.90 1.35
CA LEU A 121 13.43 13.64 2.00
C LEU A 121 12.72 13.55 3.35
N PRO A 122 11.61 12.80 3.43
CA PRO A 122 10.85 12.69 4.68
C PRO A 122 11.67 12.05 5.79
N GLU A 123 11.51 12.54 7.02
CA GLU A 123 12.03 11.86 8.21
C GLU A 123 11.02 10.84 8.73
N ILE A 124 11.51 9.74 9.30
CA ILE A 124 10.66 8.68 9.87
C ILE A 124 11.07 8.28 11.29
N ASP A 125 11.87 9.11 11.96
CA ASP A 125 12.30 8.89 13.35
C ASP A 125 11.13 8.91 14.33
N PHE A 126 10.16 9.79 14.07
CA PHE A 126 8.99 10.02 14.94
C PHE A 126 8.01 8.84 14.94
N LEU A 127 8.08 7.94 13.95
CA LEU A 127 7.26 6.74 13.89
C LEU A 127 7.74 5.71 14.92
N ASP A 128 6.79 4.97 15.51
CA ASP A 128 7.11 3.78 16.28
C ASP A 128 7.77 2.70 15.37
N GLU A 129 8.37 1.69 15.99
CA GLU A 129 9.13 0.67 15.26
C GLU A 129 8.31 -0.05 14.19
N GLU A 130 7.06 -0.40 14.48
CA GLU A 130 6.20 -1.16 13.57
C GLU A 130 5.73 -0.29 12.41
N THR A 131 5.31 0.94 12.69
CA THR A 131 4.92 1.90 11.64
C THR A 131 6.11 2.28 10.76
N ARG A 132 7.32 2.40 11.32
CA ARG A 132 8.56 2.64 10.55
C ARG A 132 8.89 1.47 9.62
N LYS A 133 8.78 0.22 10.09
CA LYS A 133 8.94 -0.99 9.25
C LYS A 133 7.93 -1.00 8.11
N MET A 134 6.67 -0.64 8.39
CA MET A 134 5.63 -0.54 7.38
C MET A 134 5.96 0.53 6.33
N ALA A 135 6.36 1.72 6.74
CA ALA A 135 6.75 2.80 5.83
C ALA A 135 7.88 2.36 4.90
N LEU A 136 8.96 1.76 5.45
CA LEU A 136 10.07 1.24 4.66
C LEU A 136 9.66 0.10 3.73
N HIS A 137 8.73 -0.76 4.14
CA HIS A 137 8.19 -1.83 3.29
C HIS A 137 7.50 -1.27 2.04
N TYR A 138 6.58 -0.31 2.20
CA TYR A 138 5.86 0.27 1.06
C TYR A 138 6.75 1.16 0.18
N LEU A 139 7.70 1.88 0.79
CA LEU A 139 8.72 2.61 0.04
C LEU A 139 9.55 1.66 -0.83
N LYS A 140 10.04 0.55 -0.27
CA LYS A 140 10.77 -0.47 -1.02
C LYS A 140 9.89 -1.06 -2.13
N ARG A 141 8.63 -1.38 -1.84
CA ARG A 141 7.70 -1.93 -2.82
C ARG A 141 7.47 -0.99 -4.01
N ALA A 142 7.32 0.32 -3.76
CA ALA A 142 7.23 1.32 -4.82
C ALA A 142 8.53 1.39 -5.64
N SER A 143 9.69 1.36 -4.98
CA SER A 143 11.02 1.37 -5.60
C SER A 143 11.25 0.15 -6.50
N ASP A 144 10.93 -1.06 -6.02
CA ASP A 144 11.00 -2.32 -6.78
C ASP A 144 10.06 -2.33 -8.01
N LYS A 145 9.09 -1.41 -8.05
CA LYS A 145 8.16 -1.18 -9.17
C LYS A 145 8.50 0.05 -10.00
N GLU A 146 9.77 0.43 -10.00
CA GLU A 146 10.30 1.50 -10.84
C GLU A 146 9.64 2.86 -10.59
N HIS A 147 9.16 3.11 -9.36
CA HIS A 147 8.66 4.43 -9.02
C HIS A 147 9.84 5.40 -8.81
N PRO A 148 9.97 6.48 -9.59
CA PRO A 148 11.15 7.36 -9.55
C PRO A 148 11.36 7.99 -8.17
N ASN A 149 10.32 8.58 -7.57
CA ASN A 149 10.42 9.18 -6.24
C ASN A 149 10.78 8.16 -5.14
N ALA A 150 10.23 6.94 -5.21
CA ALA A 150 10.55 5.91 -4.22
C ALA A 150 11.99 5.43 -4.34
N LYS A 151 12.50 5.26 -5.58
CA LYS A 151 13.93 4.96 -5.80
C LYS A 151 14.82 6.09 -5.28
N TYR A 152 14.42 7.34 -5.49
CA TYR A 152 15.14 8.50 -4.97
C TYR A 152 15.24 8.47 -3.44
N ILE A 153 14.10 8.42 -2.75
CA ILE A 153 14.02 8.43 -1.28
C ILE A 153 14.76 7.22 -0.70
N LEU A 154 14.53 6.02 -1.24
CA LEU A 154 15.19 4.81 -0.76
C LEU A 154 16.71 4.84 -1.00
N GLY A 155 17.13 5.39 -2.14
CA GLY A 155 18.54 5.61 -2.47
C GLY A 155 19.21 6.51 -1.43
N LYS A 156 18.59 7.65 -1.10
CA LYS A 156 19.07 8.57 -0.05
C LYS A 156 19.17 7.89 1.31
N TYR A 157 18.15 7.12 1.71
CA TYR A 157 18.18 6.39 2.99
C TYR A 157 19.32 5.37 3.07
N TYR A 158 19.64 4.65 1.97
CA TYR A 158 20.80 3.75 1.95
C TYR A 158 22.14 4.49 1.99
N LEU A 159 22.25 5.67 1.39
CA LEU A 159 23.47 6.48 1.44
C LEU A 159 23.71 7.05 2.84
N GLU A 160 22.66 7.51 3.50
CA GLU A 160 22.70 8.05 4.86
C GLU A 160 22.98 6.97 5.89
N GLY A 161 22.34 5.81 5.77
CA GLY A 161 22.48 4.72 6.73
C GLY A 161 21.70 4.92 8.03
N LYS A 162 20.76 5.89 8.06
CA LYS A 162 19.99 6.28 9.26
C LYS A 162 18.88 5.28 9.59
N TYR A 163 18.05 4.95 8.61
CA TYR A 163 16.89 4.05 8.78
C TYR A 163 17.12 2.64 8.24
N LEU A 164 18.17 2.48 7.43
CA LEU A 164 18.56 1.23 6.78
C LEU A 164 20.07 1.06 6.93
N PRO A 165 20.60 -0.18 6.95
CA PRO A 165 22.05 -0.38 6.90
C PRO A 165 22.65 0.31 5.69
N LYS A 166 23.68 1.14 5.93
CA LYS A 166 24.32 1.92 4.88
C LYS A 166 24.79 1.03 3.73
N ASN A 167 24.41 1.38 2.50
CA ASN A 167 24.83 0.67 1.29
C ASN A 167 25.03 1.67 0.14
N ILE A 168 26.29 2.08 -0.05
CA ILE A 168 26.66 3.11 -1.03
C ILE A 168 26.35 2.68 -2.47
N THR A 169 26.70 1.44 -2.82
CA THR A 169 26.53 0.91 -4.18
C THR A 169 25.04 0.85 -4.55
N LEU A 170 24.22 0.28 -3.67
CA LEU A 170 22.77 0.21 -3.90
C LEU A 170 22.14 1.59 -3.91
N GLY A 171 22.51 2.46 -2.96
CA GLY A 171 22.01 3.83 -2.88
C GLY A 171 22.24 4.60 -4.19
N ASN A 172 23.48 4.59 -4.68
CA ASN A 172 23.83 5.26 -5.95
C ASN A 172 23.11 4.64 -7.16
N SER A 173 22.97 3.31 -7.22
CA SER A 173 22.24 2.64 -8.30
C SER A 173 20.77 3.08 -8.34
N LEU A 174 20.12 3.18 -7.17
CA LEU A 174 18.73 3.62 -7.08
C LEU A 174 18.57 5.09 -7.51
N LEU A 175 19.52 5.97 -7.16
CA LEU A 175 19.49 7.36 -7.60
C LEU A 175 19.68 7.51 -9.12
N GLN A 176 20.57 6.71 -9.73
CA GLN A 176 20.73 6.68 -11.18
C GLN A 176 19.46 6.24 -11.90
N ASP A 177 18.80 5.20 -11.39
CA ASP A 177 17.51 4.75 -11.92
C ASP A 177 16.43 5.82 -11.75
N ALA A 178 16.33 6.45 -10.57
CA ALA A 178 15.37 7.51 -10.29
C ALA A 178 15.53 8.68 -11.27
N LYS A 179 16.78 9.11 -11.52
CA LYS A 179 17.11 10.14 -12.50
C LYS A 179 16.65 9.75 -13.90
N LYS A 180 16.95 8.53 -14.33
CA LYS A 180 16.54 8.03 -15.65
C LYS A 180 15.02 7.99 -15.81
N LEU A 181 14.32 7.41 -14.83
CA LEU A 181 12.86 7.24 -14.84
C LEU A 181 12.10 8.57 -14.79
N SER A 182 12.68 9.58 -14.13
CA SER A 182 12.10 10.92 -14.04
C SER A 182 12.45 11.84 -15.22
N GLY A 183 13.19 11.34 -16.23
CA GLY A 183 13.65 12.17 -17.35
C GLY A 183 14.67 13.23 -16.95
N GLY A 184 15.42 13.00 -15.87
CA GLY A 184 16.46 13.90 -15.37
C GLY A 184 16.00 14.88 -14.27
N ILE A 185 14.73 14.80 -13.82
CA ILE A 185 14.18 15.73 -12.82
C ILE A 185 14.72 15.47 -11.41
N LEU A 186 14.93 14.20 -11.05
CA LEU A 186 15.45 13.81 -9.74
C LEU A 186 16.98 13.68 -9.79
N GLU A 187 17.68 14.44 -8.93
CA GLU A 187 19.15 14.45 -8.79
C GLU A 187 19.61 14.31 -7.33
#